data_AF-A0A4Y9ZPX1-F1
#
_entry.id   AF-A0A4Y9ZPX1-F1
#
_cell.length_a   1.000
_cell.length_b   1.000
_cell.length_c   1.000
_cell.angle_alpha   90.00
_cell.angle_beta   90.00
_cell.angle_gamma   90.00
#
_symmetry.space_group_name_H-M   'P 1'
#
loop_
_entity.id
_entity.type
_entity.pdbx_description
1 polymer ?
#
loop_
_entity_poly.entity_id
_entity_poly.type
_entity_poly.pdbx_seq_one_letter_code
_entity_poly.pdbx_strand_id
1 'polypeptide(L)'
;MIDDLREEAVDALTSIFPSSLASWTDNTFHYLPPDLDAMYAVELAKQHDVPIILPAACYLASLRTARRINITKKSRASNATRWTCAVFRDEFTDVAYNALLHSRSDQDSRHVLRGPFGARCWRDCNDGCCVLTEGSFADGEQKFRCLALSDVFSPTLGRMHPKYNKICKVLKSRVDQYWLTAQGKVWDALPSLCGYKDWAAVKAAQAAVAGSKE
;
A
#
# COMPACT_ATOMS: atom_id res chain seq x y z
N MET A 1 26.89 20.94 11.66
CA MET A 1 25.70 21.66 12.19
C MET A 1 24.57 21.74 11.19
N ILE A 2 24.74 22.29 9.98
CA ILE A 2 23.68 22.24 8.94
C ILE A 2 23.51 20.82 8.40
N ASP A 3 24.60 20.08 8.23
CA ASP A 3 24.56 18.68 7.78
C ASP A 3 23.90 17.76 8.81
N ASP A 4 24.23 17.93 10.10
CA ASP A 4 23.60 17.19 11.21
C ASP A 4 22.07 17.42 11.26
N LEU A 5 21.61 18.66 11.05
CA LEU A 5 20.18 18.99 10.97
C LEU A 5 19.50 18.36 9.76
N ARG A 6 20.21 18.28 8.63
CA ARG A 6 19.70 17.63 7.43
C ARG A 6 19.58 16.12 7.63
N GLU A 7 20.56 15.50 8.26
CA GLU A 7 20.55 14.08 8.60
C GLU A 7 19.37 13.75 9.51
N GLU A 8 19.18 14.52 10.59
CA GLU A 8 18.06 14.36 11.51
C GLU A 8 16.70 14.53 10.80
N ALA A 9 16.59 15.51 9.89
CA ALA A 9 15.36 15.70 9.10
C ALA A 9 15.09 14.54 8.14
N VAL A 10 16.13 13.98 7.49
CA VAL A 10 16.00 12.82 6.61
C VAL A 10 15.61 11.57 7.41
N ASP A 11 16.18 11.38 8.60
CA ASP A 11 15.85 10.26 9.48
C ASP A 11 14.39 10.35 9.96
N ALA A 12 13.95 11.54 10.37
CA ALA A 12 12.57 11.79 10.75
C ALA A 12 11.61 11.50 9.56
N LEU A 13 11.94 11.98 8.36
CA LEU A 13 11.14 11.70 7.17
C LEU A 13 11.14 10.22 6.80
N THR A 14 12.26 9.51 6.97
CA THR A 14 12.36 8.06 6.69
C THR A 14 11.57 7.23 7.71
N SER A 15 11.38 7.74 8.93
CA SER A 15 10.47 7.13 9.91
C SER A 15 9.00 7.23 9.51
N ILE A 16 8.61 8.36 8.88
CA ILE A 16 7.24 8.62 8.39
C ILE A 16 7.00 7.90 7.07
N PHE A 17 7.99 7.88 6.19
CA PHE A 17 7.96 7.30 4.83
C PHE A 17 8.98 6.17 4.70
N PRO A 18 8.76 5.04 5.37
CA PRO A 18 9.73 3.95 5.39
C PRO A 18 9.89 3.30 4.03
N SER A 19 11.04 2.65 3.84
CA SER A 19 11.36 1.86 2.65
C SER A 19 11.02 0.37 2.77
N SER A 20 10.55 -0.07 3.95
CA SER A 20 10.17 -1.46 4.21
C SER A 20 8.69 -1.56 4.56
N LEU A 21 8.03 -2.60 4.05
CA LEU A 21 6.61 -2.84 4.32
C LEU A 21 6.35 -3.08 5.81
N ALA A 22 7.25 -3.80 6.50
CA ALA A 22 7.12 -4.05 7.94
C ALA A 22 7.12 -2.74 8.75
N SER A 23 8.06 -1.84 8.45
CA SER A 23 8.10 -0.52 9.09
C SER A 23 6.85 0.31 8.76
N TRP A 24 6.30 0.18 7.55
CA TRP A 24 5.03 0.83 7.19
C TRP A 24 3.87 0.30 8.02
N THR A 25 3.72 -1.02 8.15
CA THR A 25 2.61 -1.60 8.91
C THR A 25 2.68 -1.30 10.40
N ASP A 26 3.88 -1.20 10.95
CA ASP A 26 4.10 -0.96 12.38
C ASP A 26 3.97 0.53 12.76
N ASN A 27 4.44 1.46 11.91
CA ASN A 27 4.58 2.88 12.26
C ASN A 27 3.45 3.79 11.72
N THR A 28 2.87 3.46 10.57
CA THR A 28 2.12 4.46 9.78
C THR A 28 0.87 4.98 10.49
N PHE A 29 0.16 4.19 11.30
CA PHE A 29 -1.07 4.69 11.95
C PHE A 29 -0.84 5.44 13.26
N HIS A 30 0.33 5.29 13.90
CA HIS A 30 0.59 5.88 15.21
C HIS A 30 1.40 7.17 15.14
N TYR A 31 2.16 7.39 14.06
CA TYR A 31 3.12 8.49 13.97
C TYR A 31 2.84 9.51 12.86
N LEU A 32 1.77 9.37 12.08
CA LEU A 32 1.41 10.35 11.06
C LEU A 32 1.00 11.69 11.70
N PRO A 33 1.73 12.79 11.47
CA PRO A 33 1.30 14.10 11.93
C PRO A 33 -0.07 14.47 11.33
N PRO A 34 -1.00 15.07 12.11
CA PRO A 34 -2.34 15.40 11.63
C PRO A 34 -2.33 16.44 10.48
N ASP A 35 -1.25 17.20 10.37
CA ASP A 35 -0.97 18.23 9.37
C ASP A 35 -0.06 17.74 8.24
N LEU A 36 0.29 16.44 8.20
CA LEU A 36 1.17 15.91 7.16
C LEU A 36 0.56 16.08 5.77
N ASP A 37 1.31 16.80 4.92
CA ASP A 37 1.00 16.92 3.51
C ASP A 37 1.94 16.06 2.68
N ALA A 38 1.52 14.82 2.40
CA ALA A 38 2.29 13.86 1.60
C ALA A 38 2.73 14.42 0.23
N MET A 39 1.89 15.25 -0.41
CA MET A 39 2.27 15.88 -1.68
C MET A 39 3.42 16.86 -1.50
N TYR A 40 3.46 17.59 -0.39
CA TYR A 40 4.57 18.49 -0.10
C TYR A 40 5.84 17.72 0.29
N ALA A 41 5.71 16.56 0.96
CA ALA A 41 6.84 15.66 1.20
C ALA A 41 7.47 15.16 -0.12
N VAL A 42 6.66 14.83 -1.14
CA VAL A 42 7.16 14.50 -2.49
C VAL A 42 7.93 15.67 -3.10
N GLU A 43 7.44 16.90 -2.94
CA GLU A 43 8.12 18.09 -3.44
C GLU A 43 9.48 18.31 -2.76
N LEU A 44 9.51 18.24 -1.42
CA LEU A 44 10.75 18.37 -0.65
C LEU A 44 11.76 17.27 -1.00
N ALA A 45 11.29 16.03 -1.18
CA ALA A 45 12.13 14.92 -1.58
C ALA A 45 12.80 15.17 -2.94
N LYS A 46 12.07 15.74 -3.91
CA LYS A 46 12.63 16.11 -5.22
C LYS A 46 13.55 17.32 -5.14
N GLN A 47 13.23 18.33 -4.33
CA GLN A 47 14.02 19.56 -4.21
C GLN A 47 15.34 19.36 -3.47
N HIS A 48 15.39 18.40 -2.53
CA HIS A 48 16.54 18.16 -1.66
C HIS A 48 17.24 16.82 -1.91
N ASP A 49 16.89 16.15 -3.01
CA ASP A 49 17.42 14.86 -3.43
C ASP A 49 17.34 13.80 -2.32
N VAL A 50 16.14 13.58 -1.78
CA VAL A 50 15.86 12.55 -0.77
C VAL A 50 15.01 11.44 -1.39
N PRO A 51 15.57 10.62 -2.29
CA PRO A 51 14.79 9.64 -3.04
C PRO A 51 14.19 8.54 -2.17
N ILE A 52 14.75 8.25 -0.98
CA ILE A 52 14.30 7.14 -0.12
C ILE A 52 12.85 7.23 0.31
N ILE A 53 12.32 8.45 0.44
CA ILE A 53 10.94 8.69 0.87
C ILE A 53 9.95 8.80 -0.29
N LEU A 54 10.42 8.97 -1.52
CA LEU A 54 9.57 9.26 -2.68
C LEU A 54 8.46 8.22 -2.90
N PRO A 55 8.75 6.90 -2.96
CA PRO A 55 7.72 5.93 -3.27
C PRO A 55 6.60 5.88 -2.22
N ALA A 56 6.98 5.93 -0.93
CA ALA A 56 6.04 5.93 0.18
C ALA A 56 5.25 7.24 0.29
N ALA A 57 5.87 8.40 0.02
CA ALA A 57 5.19 9.69 0.01
C ALA A 57 4.20 9.81 -1.15
N CYS A 58 4.59 9.36 -2.36
CA CYS A 58 3.69 9.28 -3.52
C CYS A 58 2.51 8.34 -3.24
N TYR A 59 2.77 7.20 -2.61
CA TYR A 59 1.72 6.29 -2.17
C TYR A 59 0.73 6.95 -1.22
N LEU A 60 1.21 7.62 -0.17
CA LEU A 60 0.33 8.29 0.78
C LEU A 60 -0.47 9.44 0.12
N ALA A 61 0.12 10.12 -0.86
CA ALA A 61 -0.57 11.13 -1.65
C ALA A 61 -1.66 10.52 -2.56
N SER A 62 -1.44 9.32 -3.10
CA SER A 62 -2.38 8.63 -4.01
C SER A 62 -3.64 8.13 -3.32
N LEU A 63 -3.62 7.98 -1.99
CA LEU A 63 -4.81 7.69 -1.19
C LEU A 63 -5.87 8.80 -1.25
N ARG A 64 -5.50 10.01 -1.70
CA ARG A 64 -6.45 11.09 -1.98
C ARG A 64 -7.08 10.89 -3.37
N THR A 65 -8.34 11.26 -3.55
CA THR A 65 -8.97 11.21 -4.88
C THR A 65 -8.27 12.18 -5.84
N ALA A 66 -8.22 11.87 -7.14
CA ALA A 66 -7.63 12.74 -8.16
C ALA A 66 -8.18 14.19 -8.09
N ARG A 67 -9.49 14.33 -7.86
CA ARG A 67 -10.14 15.63 -7.63
C ARG A 67 -9.54 16.37 -6.41
N ARG A 68 -9.26 15.67 -5.31
CA ARG A 68 -8.65 16.26 -4.11
C ARG A 68 -7.18 16.60 -4.34
N ILE A 69 -6.42 15.77 -5.05
CA ILE A 69 -5.03 16.07 -5.42
C ILE A 69 -4.96 17.40 -6.19
N ASN A 70 -5.88 17.62 -7.13
CA ASN A 70 -5.86 18.80 -8.00
C ASN A 70 -6.40 20.09 -7.32
N ILE A 71 -7.38 19.98 -6.42
CA ILE A 71 -8.12 21.15 -5.90
C ILE A 71 -7.67 21.59 -4.49
N THR A 72 -6.81 20.82 -3.81
CA THR A 72 -6.47 21.10 -2.40
C THR A 72 -5.74 22.43 -2.24
N LYS A 73 -6.43 23.43 -1.67
CA LYS A 73 -5.86 24.73 -1.27
C LYS A 73 -4.99 24.65 0.00
N LYS A 74 -5.09 23.55 0.76
CA LYS A 74 -4.34 23.33 2.00
C LYS A 74 -2.90 22.84 1.77
N SER A 75 -2.60 22.36 0.56
CA SER A 75 -1.31 21.79 0.23
C SER A 75 -0.37 22.88 -0.26
N ARG A 76 0.86 22.89 0.25
CA ARG A 76 1.93 23.79 -0.21
C ARG A 76 2.63 23.28 -1.46
N ALA A 77 2.33 22.05 -1.89
CA ALA A 77 2.89 21.47 -3.11
C ALA A 77 2.47 22.27 -4.35
N SER A 78 3.43 22.49 -5.24
CA SER A 78 3.28 23.08 -6.55
C SER A 78 2.37 22.25 -7.46
N ASN A 79 1.86 22.87 -8.53
CA ASN A 79 1.03 22.17 -9.51
C ASN A 79 1.77 21.02 -10.19
N ALA A 80 3.08 21.16 -10.43
CA ALA A 80 3.89 20.08 -11.03
C ALA A 80 3.94 18.84 -10.14
N THR A 81 4.10 19.02 -8.82
CA THR A 81 4.08 17.92 -7.85
C THR A 81 2.71 17.27 -7.77
N ARG A 82 1.62 18.07 -7.77
CA ARG A 82 0.26 17.55 -7.77
C ARG A 82 -0.02 16.69 -9.01
N TRP A 83 0.40 17.15 -10.19
CA TRP A 83 0.31 16.36 -11.42
C TRP A 83 1.11 15.06 -11.34
N THR A 84 2.33 15.10 -10.78
CA THR A 84 3.11 13.87 -10.53
C THR A 84 2.31 12.88 -9.67
N CYS A 85 1.73 13.34 -8.56
CA CYS A 85 0.97 12.49 -7.65
C CYS A 85 -0.32 11.94 -8.31
N ALA A 86 -0.96 12.73 -9.19
CA ALA A 86 -2.13 12.29 -9.93
C ALA A 86 -1.78 11.19 -10.95
N VAL A 87 -0.71 11.37 -11.72
CA VAL A 87 -0.21 10.35 -12.66
C VAL A 87 0.18 9.08 -11.91
N PHE A 88 0.96 9.23 -10.83
CA PHE A 88 1.33 8.12 -9.97
C PHE A 88 0.10 7.35 -9.47
N ARG A 89 -0.96 8.04 -9.06
CA ARG A 89 -2.20 7.41 -8.57
C ARG A 89 -2.88 6.57 -9.65
N ASP A 90 -2.93 7.09 -10.87
CA ASP A 90 -3.58 6.39 -11.98
C ASP A 90 -2.79 5.11 -12.34
N GLU A 91 -1.46 5.20 -12.45
CA GLU A 91 -0.60 4.03 -12.67
C GLU A 91 -0.62 3.05 -11.48
N PHE A 92 -0.66 3.57 -10.25
CA PHE A 92 -0.76 2.77 -9.04
C PHE A 92 -2.02 1.90 -9.03
N THR A 93 -3.13 2.41 -9.58
CA THR A 93 -4.39 1.66 -9.65
C THR A 93 -4.23 0.39 -10.48
N ASP A 94 -3.48 0.47 -11.59
CA ASP A 94 -3.18 -0.69 -12.45
C ASP A 94 -2.22 -1.66 -11.77
N VAL A 95 -1.21 -1.17 -11.07
CA VAL A 95 -0.29 -2.00 -10.27
C VAL A 95 -1.05 -2.76 -9.18
N ALA A 96 -1.92 -2.06 -8.43
CA ALA A 96 -2.74 -2.68 -7.40
C ALA A 96 -3.68 -3.74 -8.00
N TYR A 97 -4.30 -3.45 -9.14
CA TYR A 97 -5.15 -4.41 -9.86
C TYR A 97 -4.37 -5.68 -10.23
N ASN A 98 -3.20 -5.52 -10.85
CA ASN A 98 -2.36 -6.63 -11.28
C ASN A 98 -1.85 -7.44 -10.07
N ALA A 99 -1.46 -6.78 -8.98
CA ALA A 99 -1.03 -7.46 -7.76
C ALA A 99 -2.15 -8.35 -7.17
N LEU A 100 -3.40 -7.87 -7.17
CA LEU A 100 -4.55 -8.65 -6.69
C LEU A 100 -4.85 -9.84 -7.60
N LEU A 101 -4.82 -9.63 -8.91
CA LEU A 101 -5.10 -10.66 -9.91
C LEU A 101 -4.07 -11.81 -9.82
N HIS A 102 -2.77 -11.47 -9.76
CA HIS A 102 -1.69 -12.45 -9.75
C HIS A 102 -1.40 -13.02 -8.35
N SER A 103 -2.05 -12.53 -7.29
CA SER A 103 -1.92 -13.10 -5.94
C SER A 103 -2.94 -14.19 -5.65
N ARG A 104 -3.95 -14.36 -6.51
CA ARG A 104 -4.87 -15.49 -6.43
C ARG A 104 -4.08 -16.75 -6.77
N SER A 105 -4.07 -17.73 -5.87
CA SER A 105 -3.53 -19.04 -6.21
C SER A 105 -4.55 -19.80 -7.07
N ASP A 106 -4.08 -20.74 -7.91
CA ASP A 106 -4.98 -21.66 -8.61
C ASP A 106 -5.81 -22.53 -7.64
N GLN A 107 -5.43 -22.61 -6.36
CA GLN A 107 -6.20 -23.33 -5.34
C GLN A 107 -7.35 -22.47 -4.79
N ASP A 108 -7.26 -21.14 -4.84
CA ASP A 108 -8.31 -20.22 -4.42
C ASP A 108 -9.47 -20.16 -5.41
N SER A 109 -9.20 -20.38 -6.70
CA SER A 109 -10.20 -20.47 -7.77
C SER A 109 -10.87 -21.86 -7.87
N ARG A 110 -10.29 -22.90 -7.26
CA ARG A 110 -10.67 -24.31 -7.51
C ARG A 110 -11.85 -24.88 -6.73
N HIS A 111 -12.58 -24.08 -5.94
CA HIS A 111 -13.70 -24.63 -5.16
C HIS A 111 -15.02 -23.82 -5.24
N VAL A 112 -15.35 -23.33 -6.43
CA VAL A 112 -16.69 -22.78 -6.74
C VAL A 112 -17.72 -23.89 -7.07
N LEU A 113 -17.46 -25.13 -6.67
CA LEU A 113 -18.49 -26.16 -6.77
C LEU A 113 -19.47 -25.95 -5.62
N ARG A 114 -20.62 -25.35 -5.94
CA ARG A 114 -21.86 -25.48 -5.16
C ARG A 114 -22.04 -26.96 -4.84
N GLY A 115 -21.62 -27.37 -3.65
CA GLY A 115 -22.13 -28.60 -3.07
C GLY A 115 -23.66 -28.50 -3.02
N PRO A 116 -24.40 -29.59 -3.24
CA PRO A 116 -25.87 -29.58 -3.24
C PRO A 116 -26.48 -29.16 -1.90
N PHE A 117 -25.66 -28.97 -0.86
CA PHE A 117 -26.06 -28.46 0.44
C PHE A 117 -25.34 -27.12 0.71
N GLY A 118 -26.04 -26.02 0.47
CA GLY A 118 -25.58 -24.65 0.74
C GLY A 118 -25.41 -24.30 2.23
N ALA A 119 -24.86 -25.18 3.06
CA ALA A 119 -24.77 -24.95 4.49
C ALA A 119 -23.53 -25.55 5.15
N ARG A 120 -22.83 -24.65 5.86
CA ARG A 120 -22.08 -24.88 7.10
C ARG A 120 -20.73 -25.60 6.98
N CYS A 121 -19.71 -24.83 6.62
CA CYS A 121 -18.44 -24.93 7.32
C CYS A 121 -18.06 -23.56 7.90
N TRP A 122 -18.65 -23.21 9.03
CA TRP A 122 -18.29 -21.97 9.74
C TRP A 122 -17.60 -22.26 11.09
N ARG A 123 -17.57 -23.52 11.54
CA ARG A 123 -17.04 -23.86 12.88
C ARG A 123 -15.91 -24.89 12.83
N ASP A 124 -16.07 -25.99 12.10
CA ASP A 124 -15.06 -27.06 12.08
C ASP A 124 -14.84 -27.54 10.64
N CYS A 125 -13.71 -27.15 10.06
CA CYS A 125 -13.34 -27.52 8.70
C CYS A 125 -12.00 -28.24 8.74
N ASN A 126 -12.00 -29.52 8.37
CA ASN A 126 -10.79 -30.19 7.90
C ASN A 126 -10.32 -29.51 6.60
N ASP A 127 -9.02 -29.63 6.31
CA ASP A 127 -8.31 -29.01 5.18
C ASP A 127 -9.09 -29.14 3.85
N GLY A 128 -9.91 -28.13 3.51
CA GLY A 128 -10.68 -28.09 2.25
C GLY A 128 -12.14 -27.65 2.31
N CYS A 129 -12.75 -27.45 3.49
CA CYS A 129 -14.22 -27.26 3.57
C CYS A 129 -14.71 -25.79 3.50
N CYS A 130 -13.80 -24.81 3.47
CA CYS A 130 -14.17 -23.39 3.43
C CYS A 130 -13.66 -22.71 2.16
N VAL A 131 -14.59 -22.11 1.42
CA VAL A 131 -14.29 -21.33 0.22
C VAL A 131 -15.03 -20.01 0.36
N LEU A 132 -14.32 -18.89 0.22
CA LEU A 132 -14.98 -17.62 0.03
C LEU A 132 -15.60 -17.61 -1.35
N THR A 133 -16.86 -17.21 -1.45
CA THR A 133 -17.49 -17.05 -2.75
C THR A 133 -16.77 -15.95 -3.53
N GLU A 134 -16.68 -16.12 -4.85
CA GLU A 134 -16.07 -15.16 -5.77
C GLU A 134 -16.62 -13.73 -5.57
N GLY A 135 -17.90 -13.60 -5.20
CA GLY A 135 -18.52 -12.32 -4.90
C GLY A 135 -17.96 -11.59 -3.67
N SER A 136 -17.53 -12.31 -2.62
CA SER A 136 -16.91 -11.68 -1.44
C SER A 136 -15.47 -11.22 -1.72
N PHE A 137 -14.74 -11.97 -2.54
CA PHE A 137 -13.45 -11.50 -3.06
C PHE A 137 -13.62 -10.31 -4.01
N ALA A 138 -14.61 -10.38 -4.91
CA ALA A 138 -14.87 -9.31 -5.87
C ALA A 138 -15.27 -7.99 -5.19
N ASP A 139 -16.11 -8.02 -4.15
CA ASP A 139 -16.45 -6.79 -3.40
C ASP A 139 -15.22 -6.21 -2.68
N GLY A 140 -14.42 -7.06 -2.02
CA GLY A 140 -13.17 -6.65 -1.39
C GLY A 140 -12.20 -6.04 -2.41
N GLU A 141 -11.89 -6.77 -3.47
CA GLU A 141 -11.02 -6.29 -4.55
C GLU A 141 -11.56 -5.03 -5.22
N GLN A 142 -12.87 -4.91 -5.46
CA GLN A 142 -13.45 -3.71 -6.06
C GLN A 142 -13.24 -2.49 -5.18
N LYS A 143 -13.37 -2.66 -3.86
CA LYS A 143 -13.12 -1.59 -2.88
C LYS A 143 -11.65 -1.17 -2.83
N PHE A 144 -10.73 -2.12 -3.00
CA PHE A 144 -9.30 -1.86 -3.18
C PHE A 144 -9.01 -1.14 -4.50
N ARG A 145 -9.60 -1.61 -5.62
CA ARG A 145 -9.44 -1.03 -6.97
C ARG A 145 -9.90 0.43 -7.03
N CYS A 146 -10.97 0.77 -6.33
CA CYS A 146 -11.45 2.14 -6.32
C CYS A 146 -10.68 3.06 -5.35
N LEU A 147 -9.70 2.54 -4.59
CA LEU A 147 -9.09 3.23 -3.45
C LEU A 147 -10.15 3.83 -2.51
N ALA A 148 -11.33 3.21 -2.48
CA ALA A 148 -12.54 3.83 -1.95
C ALA A 148 -12.66 3.67 -0.44
N LEU A 149 -11.93 2.72 0.15
CA LEU A 149 -12.12 2.34 1.55
C LEU A 149 -10.99 2.64 2.52
N SER A 150 -9.72 2.67 2.12
CA SER A 150 -8.57 3.07 2.96
C SER A 150 -7.28 2.59 2.30
N ASP A 151 -6.15 2.96 2.91
CA ASP A 151 -4.81 2.39 2.73
C ASP A 151 -4.83 0.89 2.38
N VAL A 152 -4.17 0.53 1.27
CA VAL A 152 -3.98 -0.84 0.76
C VAL A 152 -3.22 -1.71 1.76
N PHE A 153 -2.34 -1.09 2.55
CA PHE A 153 -1.55 -1.74 3.58
C PHE A 153 -2.29 -1.79 4.93
N SER A 154 -3.51 -1.26 5.02
CA SER A 154 -4.34 -1.40 6.22
C SER A 154 -4.85 -2.84 6.39
N PRO A 155 -4.77 -3.41 7.60
CA PRO A 155 -5.16 -4.80 7.87
C PRO A 155 -6.69 -4.92 7.96
N THR A 156 -7.40 -4.89 6.83
CA THR A 156 -8.85 -4.61 6.89
C THR A 156 -9.83 -5.67 6.45
N LEU A 157 -9.53 -6.65 5.59
CA LEU A 157 -10.63 -7.57 5.20
C LEU A 157 -11.02 -8.55 6.30
N GLY A 158 -10.09 -8.84 7.21
CA GLY A 158 -10.44 -9.54 8.44
C GLY A 158 -11.33 -8.76 9.40
N ARG A 159 -11.29 -7.43 9.37
CA ARG A 159 -12.07 -6.64 10.32
C ARG A 159 -13.34 -6.05 9.70
N MET A 160 -13.41 -5.99 8.37
CA MET A 160 -14.52 -5.38 7.63
C MET A 160 -15.76 -6.27 7.52
N HIS A 161 -15.63 -7.60 7.52
CA HIS A 161 -16.81 -8.46 7.55
C HIS A 161 -17.23 -8.75 9.00
N PRO A 162 -18.47 -8.43 9.44
CA PRO A 162 -18.92 -8.63 10.83
C PRO A 162 -18.81 -10.07 11.34
N LYS A 163 -18.62 -11.03 10.43
CA LYS A 163 -18.51 -12.46 10.73
C LYS A 163 -17.11 -13.02 10.52
N TYR A 164 -16.08 -12.22 10.27
CA TYR A 164 -14.73 -12.77 10.08
C TYR A 164 -14.16 -13.39 11.37
N ASN A 165 -14.51 -12.89 12.56
CA ASN A 165 -14.19 -13.61 13.81
C ASN A 165 -14.93 -14.95 13.94
N LYS A 166 -15.83 -15.27 13.01
CA LYS A 166 -16.63 -16.49 12.96
C LYS A 166 -16.26 -17.40 11.78
N ILE A 167 -15.21 -17.08 11.00
CA ILE A 167 -14.69 -18.00 9.98
C ILE A 167 -13.68 -18.97 10.59
N CYS A 168 -13.52 -20.16 9.99
CA CYS A 168 -12.55 -21.14 10.48
C CYS A 168 -11.11 -20.64 10.35
N LYS A 169 -10.21 -21.12 11.22
CA LYS A 169 -8.81 -20.66 11.30
C LYS A 169 -8.03 -20.87 9.99
N VAL A 170 -8.28 -21.97 9.29
CA VAL A 170 -7.61 -22.29 8.02
C VAL A 170 -8.00 -21.28 6.93
N LEU A 171 -9.30 -20.99 6.78
CA LEU A 171 -9.76 -19.98 5.83
C LEU A 171 -9.19 -18.61 6.17
N LYS A 172 -9.20 -18.26 7.46
CA LYS A 172 -8.62 -17.02 7.96
C LYS A 172 -7.16 -16.88 7.53
N SER A 173 -6.35 -17.91 7.78
CA SER A 173 -4.93 -17.92 7.40
C SER A 173 -4.72 -17.78 5.90
N ARG A 174 -5.54 -18.43 5.06
CA ARG A 174 -5.43 -18.32 3.60
C ARG A 174 -5.74 -16.91 3.11
N VAL A 175 -6.81 -16.32 3.65
CA VAL A 175 -7.19 -14.93 3.34
C VAL A 175 -6.07 -13.99 3.75
N ASP A 176 -5.53 -14.14 4.96
CA ASP A 176 -4.43 -13.31 5.46
C ASP A 176 -3.18 -13.45 4.57
N GLN A 177 -2.84 -14.68 4.16
CA GLN A 177 -1.71 -14.93 3.27
C GLN A 177 -1.90 -14.33 1.87
N TYR A 178 -3.10 -14.43 1.29
CA TYR A 178 -3.45 -13.79 0.03
C TYR A 178 -3.22 -12.27 0.09
N TRP A 179 -3.70 -11.62 1.17
CA TRP A 179 -3.54 -10.18 1.34
C TRP A 179 -2.11 -9.76 1.60
N LEU A 180 -1.37 -10.49 2.45
CA LEU A 180 0.05 -10.24 2.67
C LEU A 180 0.85 -10.34 1.36
N THR A 181 0.52 -11.32 0.52
CA THR A 181 1.16 -11.50 -0.80
C THR A 181 0.83 -10.33 -1.73
N ALA A 182 -0.43 -9.90 -1.79
CA ALA A 182 -0.83 -8.77 -2.60
C ALA A 182 -0.17 -7.47 -2.13
N GLN A 183 -0.17 -7.21 -0.82
CA GLN A 183 0.49 -6.06 -0.20
C GLN A 183 2.00 -6.05 -0.49
N GLY A 184 2.68 -7.19 -0.35
CA GLY A 184 4.09 -7.32 -0.72
C GLY A 184 4.36 -6.91 -2.17
N LYS A 185 3.58 -7.47 -3.12
CA LYS A 185 3.71 -7.12 -4.55
C LYS A 185 3.46 -5.65 -4.85
N VAL A 186 2.45 -5.05 -4.21
CA VAL A 186 2.16 -3.62 -4.36
C VAL A 186 3.31 -2.79 -3.80
N TRP A 187 3.82 -3.12 -2.62
CA TRP A 187 4.93 -2.41 -1.97
C TRP A 187 6.21 -2.47 -2.81
N ASP A 188 6.56 -3.64 -3.33
CA ASP A 188 7.75 -3.86 -4.14
C ASP A 188 7.68 -3.14 -5.50
N ALA A 189 6.47 -2.83 -5.97
CA ALA A 189 6.24 -2.09 -7.20
C ALA A 189 6.21 -0.56 -7.02
N LEU A 190 6.12 -0.02 -5.79
CA LEU A 190 6.10 1.44 -5.58
C LEU A 190 7.31 2.18 -6.19
N PRO A 191 8.55 1.65 -6.08
CA PRO A 191 9.72 2.32 -6.67
C PRO A 191 9.63 2.51 -8.19
N SER A 192 9.04 1.55 -8.92
CA SER A 192 8.96 1.59 -10.39
C SER A 192 8.05 2.70 -10.89
N LEU A 193 6.99 2.99 -10.14
CA LEU A 193 6.11 4.15 -10.37
C LEU A 193 6.82 5.50 -10.15
N CYS A 194 7.97 5.50 -9.48
CA CYS A 194 8.82 6.68 -9.28
C CYS A 194 10.05 6.69 -10.21
N GLY A 195 10.15 5.76 -11.17
CA GLY A 195 11.27 5.65 -12.09
C GLY A 195 12.47 4.85 -11.56
N TYR A 196 12.35 4.17 -10.43
CA TYR A 196 13.40 3.30 -9.88
C TYR A 196 13.09 1.83 -10.16
N LYS A 197 14.11 1.02 -10.40
CA LYS A 197 13.90 -0.42 -10.66
C LYS A 197 13.22 -1.13 -9.48
N ASP A 198 13.69 -0.87 -8.26
CA ASP A 198 13.27 -1.52 -7.03
C ASP A 198 13.71 -0.68 -5.81
N TRP A 199 13.40 -1.15 -4.60
CA TRP A 199 13.79 -0.49 -3.35
C TRP A 199 15.31 -0.47 -3.13
N ALA A 200 16.07 -1.40 -3.72
CA ALA A 200 17.52 -1.39 -3.63
C ALA A 200 18.12 -0.25 -4.47
N ALA A 201 17.57 0.00 -5.66
CA ALA A 201 17.93 1.15 -6.50
C ALA A 201 17.61 2.49 -5.80
N VAL A 202 16.49 2.58 -5.08
CA VAL A 202 16.15 3.77 -4.29
C VAL A 202 17.17 4.00 -3.17
N LYS A 203 17.55 2.94 -2.43
CA LYS A 203 18.57 3.01 -1.37
C LYS A 203 19.94 3.38 -1.92
N ALA A 204 20.32 2.84 -3.07
CA ALA A 204 21.57 3.18 -3.76
C ALA A 204 21.58 4.65 -4.19
N ALA A 205 20.46 5.16 -4.73
CA ALA A 205 20.32 6.57 -5.06
C ALA A 205 20.45 7.47 -3.83
N GLN A 206 19.83 7.08 -2.70
CA GLN A 206 19.97 7.80 -1.43
C GLN A 206 21.43 7.84 -0.94
N ALA A 207 22.13 6.70 -1.00
CA ALA A 207 23.53 6.61 -0.59
C ALA A 207 24.45 7.45 -1.49
N ALA A 208 24.19 7.51 -2.80
CA ALA A 208 24.94 8.34 -3.73
C ALA A 208 24.78 9.84 -3.42
N VAL A 209 23.59 10.28 -3.03
CA VAL A 209 23.36 11.68 -2.61
C VAL A 209 24.06 11.99 -1.28
N ALA A 210 24.17 11.02 -0.38
CA ALA A 210 24.91 11.19 0.87
C ALA A 210 26.43 11.29 0.62
N GLY A 211 26.98 10.41 -0.22
CA GLY A 211 28.43 10.37 -0.51
C GLY A 211 28.93 11.43 -1.51
N SER A 212 28.05 12.14 -2.21
CA SER A 212 28.43 13.25 -3.12
C SER A 212 28.60 14.60 -2.41
N LYS A 213 28.43 14.63 -1.08
CA LYS A 213 28.56 15.83 -0.26
C LYS A 213 29.79 15.83 0.65
N GLU A 214 30.66 14.83 0.53
CA GLU A 214 32.03 14.82 1.04
C GLU A 214 33.00 15.36 -0.02
#